data_AF-A0A382JCD8-F1
#
_entry.id   AF-A0A382JCD8-F1
#
_cell.length_a   1.000
_cell.length_b   1.000
_cell.length_c   1.000
_cell.angle_alpha   90.00
_cell.angle_beta   90.00
_cell.angle_gamma   90.00
#
_symmetry.space_group_name_H-M   'P 1'
#
loop_
_entity.id
_entity.type
_entity.pdbx_description
1 polymer ?
#
loop_
_entity_poly.entity_id
_entity_poly.type
_entity_poly.pdbx_seq_one_letter_code
_entity_poly.pdbx_strand_id
1 'polypeptide(L)'
;MVETLARYAGLDINLKATGDLRHHLVEDVAITLGLALRDEVLHQANRYGWAQVPMDEALVEAALDIGGRPYYVGQLPSKLSAHFLHSFATNLEA
;
A
#
# COMPACT_ATOMS: atom_id res chain seq x y z
N MET A 1 -4.05 -5.88 -7.94
CA MET A 1 -3.37 -5.57 -6.67
C MET A 1 -4.16 -4.57 -5.84
N VAL A 2 -4.38 -3.33 -6.31
CA VAL A 2 -5.15 -2.31 -5.55
C VAL A 2 -6.56 -2.77 -5.21
N GLU A 3 -7.25 -3.44 -6.14
CA GLU A 3 -8.59 -4.02 -5.87
C GLU A 3 -8.58 -5.04 -4.73
N THR A 4 -7.57 -5.92 -4.68
CA THR A 4 -7.39 -6.89 -3.59
C THR A 4 -7.11 -6.18 -2.26
N LEU A 5 -6.24 -5.17 -2.27
CA LEU A 5 -5.99 -4.33 -1.09
C LEU A 5 -7.28 -3.69 -0.59
N ALA A 6 -8.06 -3.08 -1.48
CA ALA A 6 -9.35 -2.45 -1.15
C ALA A 6 -10.29 -3.46 -0.48
N ARG A 7 -10.43 -4.64 -1.09
CA ARG A 7 -11.31 -5.71 -0.60
C ARG A 7 -10.96 -6.17 0.81
N TYR A 8 -9.69 -6.44 1.09
CA TYR A 8 -9.27 -6.95 2.40
C TYR A 8 -9.12 -5.85 3.46
N ALA A 9 -8.88 -4.61 3.06
CA ALA A 9 -8.88 -3.46 3.96
C ALA A 9 -10.29 -2.94 4.29
N GLY A 10 -11.34 -3.46 3.62
CA GLY A 10 -12.70 -2.96 3.78
C GLY A 10 -12.89 -1.55 3.23
N LEU A 11 -12.08 -1.15 2.25
CA LEU A 11 -12.10 0.18 1.64
C LEU A 11 -12.90 0.13 0.34
N ASP A 12 -13.71 1.16 0.11
CA ASP A 12 -14.31 1.43 -1.19
C ASP A 12 -13.42 2.43 -1.95
N ILE A 13 -12.71 1.94 -2.97
CA ILE A 13 -11.74 2.73 -3.74
C ILE A 13 -12.27 2.90 -5.17
N ASN A 14 -12.57 4.14 -5.55
CA ASN A 14 -12.80 4.51 -6.94
C ASN A 14 -11.53 5.13 -7.52
N LEU A 15 -10.83 4.39 -8.39
CA LEU A 15 -9.56 4.79 -8.95
C LEU A 15 -9.61 4.84 -10.49
N LYS A 16 -9.16 5.96 -11.05
CA LYS A 16 -8.88 6.12 -12.48
C LYS A 16 -7.50 6.73 -12.62
N ALA A 17 -6.66 6.14 -13.46
CA ALA A 17 -5.32 6.63 -13.71
C ALA A 17 -4.92 6.36 -15.17
N THR A 18 -4.27 7.34 -15.80
CA THR A 18 -3.65 7.23 -17.12
C THR A 18 -2.29 7.90 -17.04
N GLY A 19 -1.28 7.32 -17.70
CA GLY A 19 0.09 7.80 -17.61
C GLY A 19 0.91 7.39 -18.83
N ASP A 20 2.13 7.90 -18.89
CA ASP A 20 3.06 7.73 -20.00
C ASP A 20 3.82 6.38 -19.92
N LEU A 21 4.36 6.05 -18.75
CA LEU A 21 5.10 4.82 -18.48
C LEU A 21 4.46 4.05 -17.34
N ARG A 22 4.57 2.71 -17.40
CA ARG A 22 4.05 1.84 -16.34
C ARG A 22 4.68 2.10 -14.97
N HIS A 23 5.97 2.47 -14.93
CA HIS A 23 6.65 2.81 -13.69
C HIS A 23 6.01 4.04 -13.04
N HIS A 24 5.92 5.15 -13.78
CA HIS A 24 5.33 6.39 -13.31
C HIS A 24 3.87 6.18 -12.88
N LEU A 25 3.07 5.52 -13.72
CA LEU A 25 1.67 5.27 -13.42
C LEU A 25 1.46 4.50 -12.10
N VAL A 26 2.31 3.50 -11.82
CA VAL A 26 2.21 2.71 -10.59
C VAL A 26 2.70 3.50 -9.37
N GLU A 27 3.79 4.26 -9.53
CA GLU A 27 4.31 5.14 -8.48
C GLU A 27 3.29 6.23 -8.13
N ASP A 28 2.76 6.95 -9.12
CA ASP A 28 1.80 8.04 -8.91
C ASP A 28 0.51 7.55 -8.26
N VAL A 29 0.05 6.35 -8.63
CA VAL A 29 -1.09 5.69 -7.96
C VAL A 29 -0.75 5.35 -6.51
N ALA A 30 0.45 4.84 -6.22
CA ALA A 30 0.88 4.54 -4.86
C ALA A 30 0.97 5.80 -3.99
N ILE A 31 1.57 6.88 -4.52
CA ILE A 31 1.67 8.19 -3.88
C ILE A 31 0.27 8.70 -3.56
N THR A 32 -0.61 8.76 -4.56
CA THR A 32 -1.97 9.31 -4.42
C THR A 32 -2.79 8.51 -3.41
N LEU A 33 -2.68 7.18 -3.42
CA LEU A 33 -3.39 6.32 -2.48
C LEU A 33 -2.86 6.46 -1.05
N GLY A 34 -1.54 6.56 -0.87
CA GLY A 34 -0.92 6.78 0.43
C GLY A 34 -1.38 8.09 1.06
N LEU A 35 -1.35 9.18 0.30
CA LEU A 35 -1.85 10.49 0.74
C LEU A 35 -3.32 10.45 1.12
N ALA A 36 -4.18 9.86 0.26
CA ALA A 36 -5.62 9.78 0.52
C ALA A 36 -5.94 8.99 1.80
N LEU A 37 -5.25 7.87 2.05
CA LEU A 37 -5.47 7.09 3.26
C LEU A 37 -4.94 7.80 4.51
N ARG A 38 -3.77 8.45 4.42
CA ARG A 38 -3.20 9.25 5.51
C ARG A 38 -4.21 10.30 5.97
N ASP A 39 -4.78 11.03 5.03
CA ASP A 39 -5.62 12.19 5.31
C ASP A 39 -7.04 11.79 5.76
N GLU A 40 -7.60 10.69 5.23
CA GLU A 40 -9.02 10.33 5.45
C GLU A 40 -9.24 9.18 6.44
N VAL A 41 -8.29 8.25 6.58
CA VAL A 41 -8.52 6.97 7.29
C VAL A 41 -7.68 6.86 8.56
N LEU A 42 -6.41 7.26 8.51
CA LEU A 42 -5.46 6.92 9.57
C LEU A 42 -5.75 7.59 10.91
N HIS A 43 -6.41 8.76 10.92
CA HIS A 43 -6.79 9.44 12.16
C HIS A 43 -7.71 8.61 13.08
N GLN A 44 -8.40 7.61 12.53
CA GLN A 44 -9.32 6.73 13.28
C GLN A 44 -8.76 5.31 13.43
N ALA A 45 -7.59 5.02 12.84
CA ALA A 45 -7.02 3.69 12.83
C ALA A 45 -6.23 3.40 14.12
N ASN A 46 -6.16 2.12 14.48
CA ASN A 46 -5.16 1.67 15.44
C ASN A 46 -3.77 1.88 14.85
N ARG A 47 -2.82 2.33 15.67
CA ARG A 47 -1.45 2.61 15.22
C ARG A 47 -0.74 1.39 14.62
N TYR A 48 -0.88 0.23 15.25
CA TYR A 48 -0.21 -1.00 14.84
C TYR A 48 -1.20 -2.00 14.27
N GLY A 49 -0.81 -2.66 13.19
CA GLY A 49 -1.57 -3.74 12.59
C GLY A 49 -0.65 -4.73 11.89
N TRP A 50 -1.07 -5.98 11.83
CA TRP A 50 -0.40 -7.00 11.03
C TRP A 50 -1.40 -8.01 10.52
N ALA A 51 -1.06 -8.67 9.42
CA ALA A 51 -1.82 -9.78 8.88
C ALA A 51 -0.88 -10.78 8.23
N GLN A 52 -1.22 -12.06 8.37
CA GLN A 52 -0.58 -13.15 7.65
C GLN A 52 -1.60 -13.78 6.71
N VAL A 53 -1.30 -13.79 5.42
CA VAL A 53 -2.24 -14.21 4.37
C VAL A 53 -1.62 -15.35 3.56
N PRO A 54 -2.21 -16.56 3.60
CA PRO A 54 -1.85 -17.63 2.68
C PRO A 54 -2.54 -17.47 1.32
N MET A 55 -1.87 -17.88 0.24
CA MET A 55 -2.45 -18.02 -1.09
C MET A 55 -1.72 -19.14 -1.83
N ASP A 56 -2.42 -20.25 -2.09
CA ASP A 56 -1.82 -21.49 -2.59
C ASP A 56 -0.62 -21.94 -1.72
N GLU A 57 0.56 -22.14 -2.30
CA GLU A 57 1.80 -22.47 -1.57
C GLU A 57 2.48 -21.26 -0.90
N ALA A 58 2.03 -20.04 -1.20
CA ALA A 58 2.63 -18.82 -0.68
C ALA A 58 2.05 -18.42 0.69
N LEU A 59 2.91 -17.88 1.55
CA LEU A 59 2.54 -17.30 2.84
C LEU A 59 3.28 -15.97 3.00
N VAL A 60 2.52 -14.89 3.18
CA VAL A 60 3.08 -13.53 3.35
C VAL A 60 2.58 -12.93 4.65
N GLU A 61 3.49 -12.33 5.40
CA GLU A 61 3.17 -11.46 6.53
C GLU A 61 3.42 -10.00 6.14
N ALA A 62 2.49 -9.13 6.52
CA ALA A 62 2.64 -7.68 6.44
C ALA A 62 2.36 -7.07 7.82
N ALA A 63 3.25 -6.20 8.27
CA ALA A 63 3.10 -5.42 9.50
C ALA A 63 3.20 -3.92 9.17
N LEU A 64 2.41 -3.10 9.87
CA LEU A 64 2.28 -1.67 9.65
C LEU A 64 2.35 -0.92 10.99
N ASP A 65 3.15 0.15 11.05
CA ASP A 65 3.17 1.15 12.12
C ASP A 65 2.83 2.51 11.53
N ILE A 66 1.64 3.03 11.83
CA ILE A 66 1.25 4.39 11.45
C ILE A 66 1.86 5.38 12.44
N GLY A 67 3.18 5.43 12.43
CA GLY A 67 4.00 6.14 13.41
C GLY A 67 4.50 7.50 12.95
N GLY A 68 4.17 7.94 11.73
CA GLY A 68 4.69 9.17 11.11
C GLY A 68 6.14 9.04 10.65
N ARG A 69 6.63 7.82 10.40
CA ARG A 69 8.02 7.54 10.03
C ARG A 69 8.03 6.58 8.84
N PRO A 70 8.11 7.09 7.61
CA PRO A 70 7.99 6.26 6.43
C PRO A 70 9.12 5.23 6.34
N TYR A 71 8.76 3.96 6.23
CA TYR A 71 9.72 2.89 6.03
C TYR A 71 9.08 1.66 5.37
N TYR A 72 9.74 1.13 4.34
CA TYR A 72 9.34 -0.13 3.72
C TYR A 72 10.51 -1.10 3.71
N VAL A 73 10.27 -2.31 4.20
CA VAL A 73 11.13 -3.46 4.03
C VAL A 73 10.28 -4.65 3.58
N GLY A 74 10.67 -5.27 2.48
CA GLY A 74 9.96 -6.43 1.96
C GLY A 74 10.65 -6.97 0.72
N GLN A 75 10.87 -8.28 0.71
CA GLN A 75 11.46 -8.97 -0.44
C GLN A 75 10.32 -9.48 -1.33
N LEU A 76 10.00 -8.71 -2.37
CA LEU A 76 9.02 -9.11 -3.38
C LEU A 76 9.74 -9.49 -4.68
N PRO A 77 9.31 -10.56 -5.37
CA PRO A 77 9.88 -10.94 -6.67
C PRO A 77 9.71 -9.85 -7.73
N SER A 78 8.62 -9.08 -7.66
CA SER A 78 8.31 -8.00 -8.58
C SER A 78 8.91 -6.68 -8.08
N LYS A 79 9.85 -6.13 -8.85
CA LYS A 79 10.42 -4.79 -8.61
C LYS A 79 9.34 -3.71 -8.60
N LEU A 80 8.33 -3.83 -9.47
CA LEU A 80 7.24 -2.85 -9.57
C LEU A 80 6.31 -2.90 -8.37
N SER A 81 6.07 -4.09 -7.81
CA SER A 81 5.26 -4.24 -6.58
C SER A 81 6.02 -3.75 -5.35
N ALA A 82 7.34 -4.01 -5.27
CA ALA A 82 8.18 -3.45 -4.23
C ALA A 82 8.22 -1.91 -4.31
N HIS A 83 8.34 -1.37 -5.52
CA HIS A 83 8.31 0.08 -5.76
C HIS A 83 6.98 0.70 -5.33
N PHE A 84 5.86 0.07 -5.69
CA PHE A 84 4.54 0.50 -5.24
C PHE A 84 4.46 0.57 -3.71
N LEU A 85 4.87 -0.49 -3.00
CA LEU A 85 4.77 -0.50 -1.53
C LEU A 85 5.72 0.51 -0.88
N HIS A 86 6.89 0.74 -1.48
CA HIS A 86 7.82 1.77 -1.02
C HIS A 86 7.23 3.17 -1.17
N SER A 87 6.72 3.52 -2.36
CA SER A 87 6.07 4.81 -2.61
C SER A 87 4.82 4.98 -1.75
N PHE A 88 4.04 3.91 -1.57
CA PHE A 88 2.84 3.91 -0.73
C PHE A 88 3.16 4.18 0.74
N ALA A 89 4.07 3.41 1.34
CA ALA A 89 4.51 3.58 2.74
C ALA A 89 5.10 4.99 2.97
N THR A 90 5.88 5.48 2.01
CA THR A 90 6.48 6.82 2.07
C THR A 90 5.42 7.92 2.20
N ASN A 91 4.35 7.83 1.41
CA ASN A 91 3.32 8.86 1.37
C ASN A 91 2.16 8.62 2.35
N LEU A 92 2.06 7.40 2.89
CA LEU A 92 1.22 7.08 4.04
C LEU A 92 1.85 7.56 5.36
N GLU A 93 3.15 7.88 5.36
CA GLU A 93 3.98 8.20 6.54
C GLU A 93 4.07 7.03 7.53
N ALA A 94 4.17 5.80 7.01
CA ALA A 94 4.17 4.55 7.77
C ALA A 94 5.26 3.56 7.33
#